data_AF-A0A165UPC2-F1
#
_entry.id   AF-A0A165UPC2-F1
#
_cell.length_a   1.000
_cell.length_b   1.000
_cell.length_c   1.000
_cell.angle_alpha   90.00
_cell.angle_beta   90.00
_cell.angle_gamma   90.00
#
_symmetry.space_group_name_H-M   'P 1'
#
loop_
_entity.id
_entity.type
_entity.pdbx_description
1 polymer ?
#
loop_
_entity_poly.entity_id
_entity_poly.type
_entity_poly.pdbx_seq_one_letter_code
_entity_poly.pdbx_strand_id
1 'polypeptide(L)'
;MLKIEQQTSPLYDYGKLYGSEYPYNVCYPSTISEVQNLVLEAIRCEHKLRVRGSGHTFNGCTLPRGNEILIRTEKLNWFRYEERGTVTVGCGALVWDIRDLVAEQGFTMPVYNGGWAGPTLGGYINAGGFGKGSLSDEHGGLWENILSITFVDGTGQLHCIDRRDERFKWLFASYGQLGIFVEAKLRLAPRNGLANLLYPLDYDGIVPKRQTEDPRENDHKQGESEEILFWFSLLVRPEAEKVAWNELRAFCLRHTDALTPDGGWAGPTLNGTPIGYHYNIKFLNFMPPLLYSRNEAFLVVGVMCILSIDAVSDNDHVLTIEQDFIALAERNDFELYLQAENIGRNVKYRNYYSADVYAKFCELKKAFDPGMIINSGTFFSAEDA
;
A
#
# COMPACT_ATOMS: atom_id res chain seq x y z
N MET A 1 10.50 -3.61 -28.22
CA MET A 1 11.35 -4.10 -27.10
C MET A 1 11.23 -3.07 -25.99
N LEU A 2 10.88 -3.50 -24.77
CA LEU A 2 10.73 -2.58 -23.63
C LEU A 2 12.08 -1.90 -23.36
N LYS A 3 12.09 -0.58 -23.26
CA LYS A 3 13.31 0.18 -22.97
C LYS A 3 13.68 0.01 -21.49
N ILE A 4 14.92 -0.38 -21.23
CA ILE A 4 15.53 -0.42 -19.90
C ILE A 4 16.55 0.71 -19.83
N GLU A 5 16.42 1.56 -18.82
CA GLU A 5 17.27 2.72 -18.59
C GLU A 5 18.08 2.51 -17.33
N GLN A 6 19.34 2.93 -17.32
CA GLN A 6 20.13 2.95 -16.09
C GLN A 6 19.92 4.27 -15.37
N GLN A 7 19.64 4.19 -14.08
CA GLN A 7 19.55 5.33 -13.16
C GLN A 7 20.76 5.29 -12.23
N THR A 8 21.35 6.47 -11.99
CA THR A 8 22.49 6.65 -11.08
C THR A 8 22.13 7.48 -9.86
N SER A 9 20.99 8.17 -9.88
CA SER A 9 20.51 8.95 -8.75
C SER A 9 19.93 8.04 -7.67
N PRO A 10 20.18 8.33 -6.38
CA PRO A 10 19.55 7.62 -5.29
C PRO A 10 18.02 7.70 -5.37
N LEU A 11 17.38 6.61 -4.94
CA LEU A 11 15.93 6.49 -4.84
C LEU A 11 15.54 6.29 -3.38
N TYR A 12 14.62 7.09 -2.88
CA TYR A 12 14.12 7.02 -1.50
C TYR A 12 12.66 6.60 -1.46
N ASP A 13 12.23 6.05 -0.33
CA ASP A 13 10.82 5.87 -0.06
C ASP A 13 10.20 7.16 0.52
N TYR A 14 8.91 7.17 0.82
CA TYR A 14 8.23 8.39 1.26
C TYR A 14 8.79 8.90 2.59
N GLY A 15 9.14 7.99 3.50
CA GLY A 15 9.68 8.32 4.81
C GLY A 15 11.11 8.84 4.80
N LYS A 16 11.84 8.72 3.67
CA LYS A 16 13.26 9.10 3.51
C LYS A 16 14.25 8.35 4.40
N LEU A 17 13.77 7.40 5.20
CA LEU A 17 14.58 6.57 6.08
C LEU A 17 15.26 5.43 5.31
N TYR A 18 14.68 5.00 4.19
CA TYR A 18 15.27 3.98 3.32
C TYR A 18 15.63 4.60 1.98
N GLY A 19 16.83 4.26 1.50
CA GLY A 19 17.34 4.68 0.20
C GLY A 19 18.02 3.52 -0.52
N SER A 20 17.90 3.51 -1.84
CA SER A 20 18.79 2.79 -2.74
C SER A 20 19.80 3.77 -3.30
N GLU A 21 21.05 3.69 -2.86
CA GLU A 21 22.14 4.56 -3.33
C GLU A 21 22.92 3.97 -4.52
N TYR A 22 22.67 2.70 -4.85
CA TYR A 22 23.33 2.04 -5.97
C TYR A 22 22.65 2.38 -7.30
N PRO A 23 23.41 2.43 -8.42
CA PRO A 23 22.80 2.46 -9.73
C PRO A 23 21.88 1.26 -9.97
N TYR A 24 20.73 1.50 -10.58
CA TYR A 24 19.74 0.47 -10.88
C TYR A 24 19.19 0.62 -12.29
N ASN A 25 18.71 -0.48 -12.84
CA ASN A 25 18.00 -0.47 -14.12
C ASN A 25 16.52 -0.20 -13.86
N VAL A 26 15.85 0.58 -14.70
CA VAL A 26 14.43 0.90 -14.60
C VAL A 26 13.72 0.72 -15.93
N CYS A 27 12.48 0.28 -15.88
CA CYS A 27 11.60 0.16 -17.04
C CYS A 27 10.16 0.56 -16.69
N TYR A 28 9.38 0.85 -17.74
CA TYR A 28 8.04 1.41 -17.63
C TYR A 28 7.10 0.66 -18.58
N PRO A 29 6.70 -0.59 -18.26
CA PRO A 29 5.78 -1.34 -19.10
C PRO A 29 4.43 -0.63 -19.16
N SER A 30 3.85 -0.61 -20.35
CA SER A 30 2.54 0.00 -20.63
C SER A 30 1.49 -1.03 -21.04
N THR A 31 1.88 -2.30 -21.16
CA THR A 31 0.98 -3.42 -21.49
C THR A 31 1.27 -4.64 -20.64
N ILE A 32 0.27 -5.52 -20.51
CA ILE A 32 0.43 -6.81 -19.82
C ILE A 32 1.53 -7.66 -20.49
N SER A 33 1.56 -7.72 -21.83
CA SER A 33 2.57 -8.48 -22.57
C SER A 33 4.00 -7.97 -22.33
N GLU A 34 4.19 -6.66 -22.15
CA GLU A 34 5.51 -6.12 -21.77
C GLU A 34 5.93 -6.58 -20.38
N VAL A 35 5.00 -6.63 -19.42
CA VAL A 35 5.28 -7.17 -18.07
C VAL A 35 5.66 -8.65 -18.14
N GLN A 36 4.90 -9.48 -18.89
CA GLN A 36 5.21 -10.90 -19.05
C GLN A 36 6.58 -11.13 -19.69
N ASN A 37 6.86 -10.44 -20.80
CA ASN A 37 8.15 -10.54 -21.49
C ASN A 37 9.31 -10.09 -20.59
N LEU A 38 9.12 -9.05 -19.78
CA LEU A 38 10.11 -8.60 -18.82
C LEU A 38 10.40 -9.66 -17.76
N VAL A 39 9.37 -10.34 -17.24
CA VAL A 39 9.56 -11.43 -16.28
C VAL A 39 10.34 -12.59 -16.91
N LEU A 40 9.95 -13.01 -18.12
CA LEU A 40 10.64 -14.09 -18.84
C LEU A 40 12.11 -13.74 -19.13
N GLU A 41 12.38 -12.50 -19.53
CA GLU A 41 13.74 -12.01 -19.77
C GLU A 41 14.56 -11.92 -18.49
N ALA A 42 13.95 -11.49 -17.38
CA ALA A 42 14.60 -11.45 -16.08
C ALA A 42 14.99 -12.85 -15.60
N ILE A 43 14.13 -13.85 -15.77
CA ILE A 43 14.45 -15.26 -15.52
C ILE A 43 15.63 -15.71 -16.38
N ARG A 44 15.58 -15.42 -17.69
CA ARG A 44 16.63 -15.82 -18.65
C ARG A 44 18.00 -15.20 -18.32
N CYS A 45 18.02 -13.98 -17.80
CA CYS A 45 19.22 -13.23 -17.47
C CYS A 45 19.59 -13.28 -15.99
N GLU A 46 18.91 -14.09 -15.19
CA GLU A 46 19.12 -14.21 -13.73
C GLU A 46 19.02 -12.85 -12.99
N HIS A 47 18.15 -11.97 -13.50
CA HIS A 47 17.84 -10.69 -12.87
C HIS A 47 16.65 -10.81 -11.93
N LYS A 48 16.75 -10.11 -10.82
CA LYS A 48 15.65 -9.90 -9.88
C LYS A 48 14.87 -8.65 -10.27
N LEU A 49 13.60 -8.63 -9.91
CA LEU A 49 12.66 -7.57 -10.21
C LEU A 49 12.22 -6.88 -8.93
N ARG A 50 12.21 -5.55 -8.96
CA ARG A 50 11.63 -4.70 -7.91
C ARG A 50 10.44 -3.96 -8.49
N VAL A 51 9.29 -4.00 -7.82
CA VAL A 51 8.08 -3.33 -8.30
C VAL A 51 7.83 -2.07 -7.47
N ARG A 52 7.64 -0.94 -8.14
CA ARG A 52 7.31 0.33 -7.50
C ARG A 52 6.20 1.05 -8.26
N GLY A 53 5.16 1.42 -7.54
CA GLY A 53 4.14 2.35 -8.02
C GLY A 53 4.60 3.80 -7.86
N SER A 54 3.86 4.55 -7.07
CA SER A 54 4.11 5.97 -6.79
C SER A 54 5.13 6.24 -5.67
N GLY A 55 5.61 5.20 -4.97
CA GLY A 55 6.64 5.34 -3.94
C GLY A 55 6.15 5.72 -2.53
N HIS A 56 4.83 5.71 -2.29
CA HIS A 56 4.21 6.13 -1.03
C HIS A 56 4.27 5.10 0.11
N THR A 57 5.35 4.32 0.21
CA THR A 57 5.58 3.33 1.28
C THR A 57 6.68 3.82 2.22
N PHE A 58 6.72 3.30 3.45
CA PHE A 58 7.74 3.65 4.47
C PHE A 58 8.71 2.52 4.84
N ASN A 59 8.56 1.34 4.24
CA ASN A 59 9.28 0.14 4.67
C ASN A 59 10.40 -0.28 3.72
N GLY A 60 10.79 0.58 2.77
CA GLY A 60 11.81 0.29 1.76
C GLY A 60 11.51 -0.89 0.81
N CYS A 61 10.32 -1.51 0.85
CA CYS A 61 10.06 -2.75 0.09
C CYS A 61 10.08 -2.58 -1.43
N THR A 62 9.92 -1.35 -1.90
CA THR A 62 9.89 -0.99 -3.32
C THR A 62 11.21 -0.37 -3.80
N LEU A 63 12.24 -0.35 -2.97
CA LEU A 63 13.56 0.16 -3.33
C LEU A 63 14.39 -0.94 -4.01
N PRO A 64 14.96 -0.66 -5.19
CA PRO A 64 15.78 -1.63 -5.90
C PRO A 64 17.06 -1.89 -5.13
N ARG A 65 17.61 -3.09 -5.27
CA ARG A 65 18.94 -3.44 -4.76
C ARG A 65 19.90 -3.67 -5.92
N GLY A 66 21.19 -3.84 -5.63
CA GLY A 66 22.21 -4.09 -6.65
C GLY A 66 21.80 -5.22 -7.60
N ASN A 67 21.89 -4.96 -8.91
CA ASN A 67 21.51 -5.86 -10.01
C ASN A 67 20.01 -6.22 -10.12
N GLU A 68 19.10 -5.49 -9.45
CA GLU A 68 17.66 -5.59 -9.69
C GLU A 68 17.21 -4.66 -10.83
N ILE A 69 16.17 -5.06 -11.56
CA ILE A 69 15.44 -4.20 -12.49
C ILE A 69 14.20 -3.65 -11.77
N LEU A 70 14.13 -2.33 -11.64
CA LEU A 70 12.98 -1.60 -11.13
C LEU A 70 11.88 -1.51 -12.21
N ILE A 71 10.68 -1.92 -11.86
CA ILE A 71 9.48 -1.83 -12.67
C ILE A 71 8.63 -0.70 -12.11
N ARG A 72 8.45 0.36 -12.91
CA ARG A 72 7.55 1.46 -12.60
C ARG A 72 6.20 1.19 -13.25
N THR A 73 5.16 1.07 -12.43
CA THR A 73 3.83 0.67 -12.92
C THR A 73 3.03 1.81 -13.53
N GLU A 74 3.54 3.05 -13.52
CA GLU A 74 2.79 4.26 -13.88
C GLU A 74 2.19 4.31 -15.28
N LYS A 75 2.70 3.52 -16.23
CA LYS A 75 2.11 3.40 -17.58
C LYS A 75 1.04 2.32 -17.68
N LEU A 76 0.81 1.56 -16.61
CA LEU A 76 -0.31 0.63 -16.47
C LEU A 76 -1.55 1.37 -15.97
N ASN A 77 -2.00 2.38 -16.71
CA ASN A 77 -3.00 3.36 -16.27
C ASN A 77 -4.23 3.41 -17.19
N TRP A 78 -4.62 2.29 -17.78
CA TRP A 78 -5.84 2.19 -18.60
C TRP A 78 -7.10 2.01 -17.74
N PHE A 79 -8.28 2.20 -18.35
CA PHE A 79 -9.57 1.78 -17.80
C PHE A 79 -10.47 1.17 -18.88
N ARG A 80 -11.41 0.30 -18.48
CA ARG A 80 -12.45 -0.27 -19.33
C ARG A 80 -13.76 -0.44 -18.56
N TYR A 81 -14.87 -0.03 -19.16
CA TYR A 81 -16.22 -0.20 -18.64
C TYR A 81 -16.94 -1.36 -19.34
N GLU A 82 -16.63 -2.59 -18.94
CA GLU A 82 -17.09 -3.81 -19.61
C GLU A 82 -18.39 -4.38 -19.01
N GLU A 83 -18.68 -4.10 -17.74
CA GLU A 83 -19.85 -4.63 -17.03
C GLU A 83 -20.49 -3.54 -16.16
N ARG A 84 -21.81 -3.36 -16.29
CA ARG A 84 -22.57 -2.32 -15.57
C ARG A 84 -22.27 -2.30 -14.08
N GLY A 85 -22.01 -1.11 -13.55
CA GLY A 85 -21.70 -0.88 -12.14
C GLY A 85 -20.28 -1.29 -11.74
N THR A 86 -19.38 -1.51 -12.71
CA THR A 86 -17.98 -1.83 -12.44
C THR A 86 -17.04 -0.97 -13.27
N VAL A 87 -15.74 -1.04 -13.02
CA VAL A 87 -14.71 -0.55 -13.94
C VAL A 87 -13.47 -1.42 -13.77
N THR A 88 -12.85 -1.83 -14.87
CA THR A 88 -11.54 -2.48 -14.85
C THR A 88 -10.47 -1.42 -15.03
N VAL A 89 -9.50 -1.33 -14.12
CA VAL A 89 -8.48 -0.26 -14.13
C VAL A 89 -7.08 -0.83 -13.96
N GLY A 90 -6.14 -0.31 -14.73
CA GLY A 90 -4.73 -0.61 -14.60
C GLY A 90 -4.18 -0.22 -13.22
N CYS A 91 -3.40 -1.11 -12.62
CA CYS A 91 -2.89 -0.96 -11.25
C CYS A 91 -1.84 0.15 -11.07
N GLY A 92 -1.39 0.77 -12.16
CA GLY A 92 -0.52 1.94 -12.17
C GLY A 92 -1.21 3.28 -11.99
N ALA A 93 -2.54 3.35 -12.17
CA ALA A 93 -3.29 4.59 -12.02
C ALA A 93 -3.37 5.04 -10.55
N LEU A 94 -3.30 6.35 -10.30
CA LEU A 94 -3.48 6.92 -8.96
C LEU A 94 -4.93 6.77 -8.52
N VAL A 95 -5.15 6.35 -7.28
CA VAL A 95 -6.50 6.08 -6.75
C VAL A 95 -7.42 7.30 -6.86
N TRP A 96 -6.89 8.51 -6.65
CA TRP A 96 -7.68 9.74 -6.77
C TRP A 96 -8.05 10.08 -8.21
N ASP A 97 -7.19 9.77 -9.18
CA ASP A 97 -7.54 9.92 -10.60
C ASP A 97 -8.64 8.95 -11.02
N ILE A 98 -8.64 7.73 -10.46
CA ILE A 98 -9.72 6.75 -10.66
C ILE A 98 -11.02 7.26 -10.05
N ARG A 99 -10.97 7.75 -8.80
CA ARG A 99 -12.12 8.37 -8.11
C ARG A 99 -12.75 9.48 -8.96
N ASP A 100 -11.92 10.35 -9.52
CA ASP A 100 -12.39 11.48 -10.32
C ASP A 100 -12.93 11.03 -11.69
N LEU A 101 -12.28 10.06 -12.34
CA LEU A 101 -12.76 9.43 -13.57
C LEU A 101 -14.17 8.84 -13.41
N VAL A 102 -14.42 8.07 -12.35
CA VAL A 102 -15.74 7.43 -12.14
C VAL A 102 -16.79 8.44 -11.70
N ALA A 103 -16.39 9.52 -11.02
CA ALA A 103 -17.24 10.63 -10.64
C ALA A 103 -17.87 11.33 -11.85
N GLU A 104 -17.09 11.51 -12.92
CA GLU A 104 -17.54 12.09 -14.20
C GLU A 104 -18.63 11.24 -14.87
N GLN A 105 -18.62 9.93 -14.63
CA GLN A 105 -19.62 8.99 -15.14
C GLN A 105 -20.83 8.84 -14.21
N GLY A 106 -20.93 9.65 -13.15
CA GLY A 106 -22.05 9.60 -12.19
C GLY A 106 -21.93 8.51 -11.13
N PHE A 107 -20.73 7.96 -10.92
CA PHE A 107 -20.45 6.93 -9.93
C PHE A 107 -19.52 7.41 -8.82
N THR A 108 -19.41 6.63 -7.76
CA THR A 108 -18.48 6.81 -6.67
C THR A 108 -17.63 5.56 -6.53
N MET A 109 -16.31 5.73 -6.41
CA MET A 109 -15.41 4.69 -5.93
C MET A 109 -15.63 4.51 -4.43
N PRO A 110 -16.14 3.36 -3.95
CA PRO A 110 -16.62 3.23 -2.56
C PRO A 110 -15.55 3.44 -1.50
N VAL A 111 -14.31 3.04 -1.80
CA VAL A 111 -13.17 3.14 -0.86
C VAL A 111 -11.96 3.68 -1.60
N TYR A 112 -11.40 4.77 -1.10
CA TYR A 112 -10.15 5.38 -1.54
C TYR A 112 -9.42 6.00 -0.34
N ASN A 113 -8.13 6.27 -0.49
CA ASN A 113 -7.31 6.81 0.60
C ASN A 113 -7.66 8.27 0.92
N GLY A 114 -7.56 8.66 2.20
CA GLY A 114 -7.68 10.05 2.63
C GLY A 114 -6.36 10.82 2.51
N GLY A 115 -6.43 12.13 2.78
CA GLY A 115 -5.26 13.01 2.95
C GLY A 115 -4.66 13.53 1.65
N TRP A 116 -4.03 12.64 0.88
CA TRP A 116 -3.18 13.02 -0.25
C TRP A 116 -3.28 12.06 -1.42
N ALA A 117 -3.08 12.53 -2.66
CA ALA A 117 -3.15 11.71 -3.87
C ALA A 117 -1.93 10.81 -4.10
N GLY A 118 -1.55 10.02 -3.08
CA GLY A 118 -0.31 9.26 -3.09
C GLY A 118 -0.35 7.93 -3.84
N PRO A 119 -1.20 6.97 -3.42
CA PRO A 119 -1.02 5.59 -3.86
C PRO A 119 -1.60 5.34 -5.26
N THR A 120 -0.86 4.54 -6.02
CA THR A 120 -1.43 3.80 -7.18
C THR A 120 -2.42 2.74 -6.69
N LEU A 121 -3.36 2.32 -7.55
CA LEU A 121 -4.32 1.25 -7.22
C LEU A 121 -3.62 -0.04 -6.78
N GLY A 122 -2.59 -0.47 -7.51
CA GLY A 122 -1.81 -1.66 -7.16
C GLY A 122 -1.12 -1.51 -5.81
N GLY A 123 -0.52 -0.36 -5.55
CA GLY A 123 0.09 -0.05 -4.24
C GLY A 123 -0.94 -0.05 -3.10
N TYR A 124 -2.12 0.51 -3.33
CA TYR A 124 -3.18 0.59 -2.32
C TYR A 124 -3.77 -0.78 -1.98
N ILE A 125 -3.97 -1.64 -2.98
CA ILE A 125 -4.33 -3.06 -2.77
C ILE A 125 -3.22 -3.76 -1.98
N ASN A 126 -1.96 -3.61 -2.42
CA ASN A 126 -0.83 -4.25 -1.77
C ASN A 126 -0.64 -3.80 -0.34
N ALA A 127 -1.05 -2.59 0.03
CA ALA A 127 -1.04 -2.08 1.38
C ALA A 127 -2.26 -2.49 2.22
N GLY A 128 -3.30 -3.10 1.64
CA GLY A 128 -4.52 -3.52 2.35
C GLY A 128 -5.71 -2.63 1.99
N GLY A 129 -5.53 -1.31 2.04
CA GLY A 129 -6.44 -0.34 1.45
C GLY A 129 -7.76 -0.14 2.20
N PHE A 130 -7.81 0.91 3.03
CA PHE A 130 -9.04 1.40 3.67
C PHE A 130 -9.13 2.93 3.60
N GLY A 131 -10.36 3.45 3.62
CA GLY A 131 -10.68 4.88 3.50
C GLY A 131 -11.15 5.51 4.81
N LYS A 132 -11.14 6.85 4.86
CA LYS A 132 -11.59 7.67 5.99
C LYS A 132 -13.12 7.81 6.03
N GLY A 133 -13.68 7.92 7.23
CA GLY A 133 -15.09 8.29 7.44
C GLY A 133 -16.05 7.27 6.85
N SER A 134 -17.10 7.75 6.17
CA SER A 134 -18.15 6.88 5.62
C SER A 134 -17.65 5.87 4.60
N LEU A 135 -16.49 6.08 3.98
CA LEU A 135 -15.92 5.18 2.97
C LEU A 135 -15.79 3.74 3.51
N SER A 136 -15.08 3.55 4.63
CA SER A 136 -14.90 2.20 5.21
C SER A 136 -15.99 1.81 6.20
N ASP A 137 -16.67 2.79 6.78
CA ASP A 137 -17.79 2.55 7.70
C ASP A 137 -18.99 1.95 6.97
N GLU A 138 -19.23 2.36 5.72
CA GLU A 138 -20.36 1.85 4.92
C GLU A 138 -19.95 0.68 4.02
N HIS A 139 -18.75 0.72 3.44
CA HIS A 139 -18.33 -0.19 2.37
C HIS A 139 -17.23 -1.18 2.76
N GLY A 140 -16.80 -1.21 4.02
CA GLY A 140 -15.66 -2.01 4.48
C GLY A 140 -14.35 -1.56 3.84
N GLY A 141 -13.34 -2.43 3.80
CA GLY A 141 -12.09 -2.12 3.11
C GLY A 141 -12.21 -2.15 1.58
N LEU A 142 -11.15 -1.73 0.89
CA LEU A 142 -11.05 -1.81 -0.56
C LEU A 142 -11.27 -3.25 -1.05
N TRP A 143 -10.82 -4.25 -0.29
CA TRP A 143 -10.99 -5.67 -0.58
C TRP A 143 -12.46 -6.12 -0.71
N GLU A 144 -13.40 -5.39 -0.10
CA GLU A 144 -14.83 -5.65 -0.26
C GLU A 144 -15.40 -5.13 -1.59
N ASN A 145 -14.66 -4.23 -2.24
CA ASN A 145 -15.09 -3.50 -3.43
C ASN A 145 -14.29 -3.89 -4.69
N ILE A 146 -13.25 -4.71 -4.55
CA ILE A 146 -12.58 -5.37 -5.68
C ILE A 146 -13.28 -6.70 -5.99
N LEU A 147 -13.52 -6.94 -7.28
CA LEU A 147 -14.18 -8.14 -7.81
C LEU A 147 -13.17 -9.16 -8.34
N SER A 148 -12.08 -8.69 -8.95
CA SER A 148 -10.95 -9.51 -9.39
C SER A 148 -9.66 -8.69 -9.45
N ILE A 149 -8.52 -9.37 -9.36
CA ILE A 149 -7.18 -8.80 -9.56
C ILE A 149 -6.48 -9.64 -10.62
N THR A 150 -5.93 -8.96 -11.61
CA THR A 150 -5.09 -9.56 -12.64
C THR A 150 -3.63 -9.20 -12.37
N PHE A 151 -2.74 -10.20 -12.38
CA PHE A 151 -1.32 -10.01 -12.11
C PHE A 151 -0.44 -10.98 -12.89
N VAL A 152 0.80 -10.58 -13.12
CA VAL A 152 1.85 -11.45 -13.67
C VAL A 152 2.69 -12.00 -12.53
N ASP A 153 2.84 -13.32 -12.49
CA ASP A 153 3.60 -14.01 -11.45
C ASP A 153 5.11 -14.07 -11.77
N GLY A 154 5.91 -14.65 -10.89
CA GLY A 154 7.36 -14.80 -11.05
C GLY A 154 7.78 -15.83 -12.10
N THR A 155 6.83 -16.47 -12.80
CA THR A 155 7.07 -17.35 -13.95
C THR A 155 6.68 -16.70 -15.28
N GLY A 156 6.12 -15.48 -15.23
CA GLY A 156 5.62 -14.75 -16.40
C GLY A 156 4.18 -15.13 -16.78
N GLN A 157 3.50 -15.93 -15.98
CA GLN A 157 2.11 -16.32 -16.22
C GLN A 157 1.15 -15.23 -15.75
N LEU A 158 0.09 -15.02 -16.52
CA LEU A 158 -1.00 -14.11 -16.20
C LEU A 158 -2.07 -14.84 -15.39
N HIS A 159 -2.38 -14.32 -14.21
CA HIS A 159 -3.46 -14.81 -13.36
C HIS A 159 -4.55 -13.76 -13.28
N CYS A 160 -5.81 -14.19 -13.26
CA CYS A 160 -6.96 -13.38 -12.87
C CYS A 160 -7.68 -14.11 -11.74
N ILE A 161 -7.58 -13.58 -10.52
CA ILE A 161 -8.14 -14.18 -9.32
C ILE A 161 -9.34 -13.34 -8.89
N ASP A 162 -10.50 -13.99 -8.74
CA ASP A 162 -11.74 -13.36 -8.29
C ASP A 162 -12.16 -13.85 -6.89
N ARG A 163 -13.20 -13.23 -6.33
CA ARG A 163 -13.69 -13.47 -4.95
C ARG A 163 -14.07 -14.93 -4.64
N ARG A 164 -14.27 -15.79 -5.64
CA ARG A 164 -14.61 -17.22 -5.44
C ARG A 164 -13.37 -18.06 -5.18
N ASP A 165 -12.19 -17.54 -5.47
CA ASP A 165 -10.91 -18.19 -5.24
C ASP A 165 -10.40 -17.89 -3.83
N GLU A 166 -10.02 -18.94 -3.09
CA GLU A 166 -9.53 -18.80 -1.72
C GLU A 166 -8.24 -17.96 -1.60
N ARG A 167 -7.49 -17.83 -2.70
CA ARG A 167 -6.27 -17.03 -2.78
C ARG A 167 -6.56 -15.53 -2.85
N PHE A 168 -7.78 -15.12 -3.22
CA PHE A 168 -8.14 -13.71 -3.40
C PHE A 168 -7.86 -12.84 -2.16
N LYS A 169 -8.23 -13.33 -0.98
CA LYS A 169 -8.02 -12.61 0.29
C LYS A 169 -6.55 -12.34 0.63
N TRP A 170 -5.63 -13.11 0.05
CA TRP A 170 -4.19 -13.00 0.28
C TRP A 170 -3.52 -11.97 -0.63
N LEU A 171 -4.22 -11.44 -1.64
CA LEU A 171 -3.68 -10.43 -2.55
C LEU A 171 -3.62 -9.03 -1.91
N PHE A 172 -4.37 -8.81 -0.81
CA PHE A 172 -4.40 -7.56 -0.07
C PHE A 172 -3.40 -7.58 1.08
N ALA A 173 -2.79 -6.43 1.39
CA ALA A 173 -1.69 -6.33 2.37
C ALA A 173 -0.54 -7.31 2.04
N SER A 174 -0.30 -7.58 0.75
CA SER A 174 0.64 -8.59 0.27
C SER A 174 2.03 -8.05 -0.06
N TYR A 175 2.30 -6.77 0.23
CA TYR A 175 3.63 -6.15 0.11
C TYR A 175 4.28 -6.27 -1.29
N GLY A 176 3.47 -6.45 -2.34
CA GLY A 176 3.95 -6.70 -3.71
C GLY A 176 4.65 -8.04 -3.88
N GLN A 177 4.44 -9.01 -2.98
CA GLN A 177 5.21 -10.26 -2.97
C GLN A 177 4.64 -11.33 -3.89
N LEU A 178 3.34 -11.31 -4.18
CA LEU A 178 2.65 -12.39 -4.90
C LEU A 178 2.64 -12.21 -6.43
N GLY A 179 3.10 -11.06 -6.93
CA GLY A 179 3.19 -10.78 -8.36
C GLY A 179 3.13 -9.29 -8.69
N ILE A 180 3.26 -8.99 -9.98
CA ILE A 180 3.13 -7.64 -10.52
C ILE A 180 1.66 -7.43 -10.86
N PHE A 181 0.93 -6.69 -10.01
CA PHE A 181 -0.48 -6.40 -10.26
C PHE A 181 -0.60 -5.47 -11.45
N VAL A 182 -1.35 -5.89 -12.48
CA VAL A 182 -1.48 -5.15 -13.74
C VAL A 182 -2.82 -4.45 -13.85
N GLU A 183 -3.91 -5.04 -13.36
CA GLU A 183 -5.22 -4.40 -13.31
C GLU A 183 -6.12 -5.03 -12.24
N ALA A 184 -7.16 -4.30 -11.83
CA ALA A 184 -8.20 -4.81 -10.95
C ALA A 184 -9.57 -4.34 -11.42
N LYS A 185 -10.60 -5.17 -11.19
CA LYS A 185 -11.99 -4.84 -11.46
C LYS A 185 -12.66 -4.35 -10.18
N LEU A 186 -13.14 -3.11 -10.20
CA LEU A 186 -13.75 -2.44 -9.06
C LEU A 186 -15.27 -2.39 -9.20
N ARG A 187 -15.99 -2.56 -8.10
CA ARG A 187 -17.41 -2.22 -7.99
C ARG A 187 -17.57 -0.71 -7.80
N LEU A 188 -18.57 -0.14 -8.45
CA LEU A 188 -18.94 1.27 -8.35
C LEU A 188 -20.28 1.45 -7.62
N ALA A 189 -20.39 2.53 -6.86
CA ALA A 189 -21.66 2.95 -6.26
C ALA A 189 -22.31 4.05 -7.13
N PRO A 190 -23.56 3.90 -7.57
CA PRO A 190 -24.24 4.94 -8.36
C PRO A 190 -24.54 6.17 -7.49
N ARG A 191 -24.28 7.39 -7.99
CA ARG A 191 -24.60 8.63 -7.26
C ARG A 191 -26.07 9.01 -7.32
N ASN A 192 -26.78 8.51 -8.32
CA ASN A 192 -28.22 8.73 -8.51
C ASN A 192 -28.81 7.58 -9.35
N GLY A 193 -30.14 7.54 -9.44
CA GLY A 193 -30.84 6.49 -10.18
C GLY A 193 -30.57 6.49 -11.70
N LEU A 194 -30.06 7.59 -12.27
CA LEU A 194 -29.76 7.68 -13.71
C LEU A 194 -28.40 7.10 -14.06
N ALA A 195 -27.45 7.03 -13.12
CA ALA A 195 -26.09 6.55 -13.38
C ALA A 195 -26.06 5.15 -14.00
N ASN A 196 -26.90 4.24 -13.50
CA ASN A 196 -27.00 2.89 -14.05
C ASN A 196 -27.61 2.85 -15.46
N LEU A 197 -28.52 3.77 -15.80
CA LEU A 197 -29.12 3.88 -17.13
C LEU A 197 -28.12 4.43 -18.14
N LEU A 198 -27.35 5.45 -17.73
CA LEU A 198 -26.33 6.15 -18.52
C LEU A 198 -24.94 5.52 -18.38
N TYR A 199 -24.85 4.28 -17.91
CA TYR A 199 -23.57 3.61 -17.69
C TYR A 199 -22.77 3.55 -19.00
N PRO A 200 -21.48 3.96 -19.00
CA PRO A 200 -20.67 4.11 -20.20
C PRO A 200 -20.13 2.75 -20.67
N LEU A 201 -21.02 1.82 -21.04
CA LEU A 201 -20.64 0.49 -21.51
C LEU A 201 -19.76 0.59 -22.76
N ASP A 202 -18.76 -0.28 -22.86
CA ASP A 202 -17.80 -0.35 -23.98
C ASP A 202 -16.96 0.93 -24.14
N TYR A 203 -16.86 1.73 -23.08
CA TYR A 203 -15.95 2.87 -23.01
C TYR A 203 -14.63 2.47 -22.35
N ASP A 204 -13.52 2.80 -23.01
CA ASP A 204 -12.17 2.57 -22.53
C ASP A 204 -11.25 3.75 -22.82
N GLY A 205 -10.09 3.75 -22.19
CA GLY A 205 -9.06 4.74 -22.42
C GLY A 205 -7.96 4.72 -21.38
N ILE A 206 -7.28 5.85 -21.26
CA ILE A 206 -6.24 6.09 -20.25
C ILE A 206 -6.84 6.94 -19.14
N VAL A 207 -6.58 6.56 -17.88
CA VAL A 207 -6.99 7.31 -16.70
C VAL A 207 -6.32 8.69 -16.74
N PRO A 208 -7.08 9.80 -16.82
CA PRO A 208 -6.51 11.13 -16.89
C PRO A 208 -5.79 11.50 -15.58
N LYS A 209 -4.58 12.06 -15.66
CA LYS A 209 -3.92 12.68 -14.49
C LYS A 209 -4.69 13.96 -14.13
N ARG A 210 -5.41 13.95 -13.01
CA ARG A 210 -6.18 15.09 -12.48
C ARG A 210 -5.44 15.79 -11.35
N GLN A 211 -4.61 15.06 -10.62
CA GLN A 211 -3.86 15.61 -9.50
C GLN A 211 -2.68 16.45 -10.00
N THR A 212 -2.52 17.64 -9.42
CA THR A 212 -1.42 18.56 -9.74
C THR A 212 -0.09 18.04 -9.18
N GLU A 213 -0.13 17.51 -7.97
CA GLU A 213 1.02 16.97 -7.28
C GLU A 213 1.43 15.63 -7.89
N ASP A 214 2.73 15.40 -7.97
CA ASP A 214 3.27 14.13 -8.40
C ASP A 214 3.91 13.40 -7.22
N PRO A 215 3.33 12.27 -6.77
CA PRO A 215 3.86 11.58 -5.61
C PRO A 215 5.32 11.16 -5.69
N ARG A 216 5.81 11.01 -6.93
CA ARG A 216 7.18 10.60 -7.25
C ARG A 216 8.19 11.70 -7.00
N GLU A 217 7.77 12.94 -6.71
CA GLU A 217 8.65 13.95 -6.13
C GLU A 217 9.27 13.47 -4.81
N ASN A 218 8.63 12.49 -4.14
CA ASN A 218 9.18 11.84 -2.96
C ASN A 218 10.24 10.77 -3.26
N ASP A 219 10.60 10.53 -4.53
CA ASP A 219 11.69 9.62 -4.89
C ASP A 219 13.07 10.19 -4.52
N HIS A 220 13.16 11.50 -4.24
CA HIS A 220 14.41 12.20 -3.93
C HIS A 220 14.29 12.99 -2.62
N LYS A 221 15.42 13.20 -1.93
CA LYS A 221 15.49 14.16 -0.81
C LYS A 221 15.35 15.59 -1.34
N GLN A 222 14.57 16.41 -0.67
CA GLN A 222 14.27 17.79 -1.10
C GLN A 222 15.11 18.85 -0.37
N GLY A 223 15.89 18.47 0.63
CA GLY A 223 16.74 19.37 1.41
C GLY A 223 17.73 18.64 2.31
N GLU A 224 18.45 19.41 3.15
CA GLU A 224 19.34 18.88 4.19
C GLU A 224 18.58 18.30 5.39
N SER A 225 17.37 18.80 5.62
CA SER A 225 16.37 18.26 6.54
C SER A 225 14.99 18.28 5.88
N GLU A 226 14.15 17.32 6.23
CA GLU A 226 12.79 17.17 5.70
C GLU A 226 11.80 16.95 6.85
N GLU A 227 10.71 17.71 6.84
CA GLU A 227 9.59 17.54 7.77
C GLU A 227 8.59 16.57 7.14
N ILE A 228 8.62 15.32 7.57
CA ILE A 228 7.83 14.24 6.99
C ILE A 228 6.64 13.93 7.88
N LEU A 229 5.47 13.76 7.27
CA LEU A 229 4.26 13.33 7.95
C LEU A 229 4.31 11.83 8.22
N PHE A 230 4.31 11.42 9.48
CA PHE A 230 4.25 10.04 9.92
C PHE A 230 2.85 9.69 10.45
N TRP A 231 2.47 8.44 10.21
CA TRP A 231 1.31 7.79 10.80
C TRP A 231 1.79 6.67 11.70
N PHE A 232 1.26 6.64 12.92
CA PHE A 232 1.39 5.52 13.85
C PHE A 232 -0.01 4.98 14.12
N SER A 233 -0.38 3.85 13.52
CA SER A 233 -1.75 3.30 13.54
C SER A 233 -1.81 1.92 14.19
N LEU A 234 -2.78 1.80 15.08
CA LEU A 234 -3.18 0.57 15.73
C LEU A 234 -4.49 0.09 15.09
N LEU A 235 -4.52 -1.19 14.75
CA LEU A 235 -5.69 -1.94 14.35
C LEU A 235 -6.25 -2.60 15.61
N VAL A 236 -7.35 -2.06 16.13
CA VAL A 236 -7.89 -2.45 17.45
C VAL A 236 -9.34 -2.89 17.35
N ARG A 237 -9.73 -3.79 18.25
CA ARG A 237 -11.14 -4.13 18.41
C ARG A 237 -11.92 -2.96 19.01
N PRO A 238 -13.20 -2.76 18.67
CA PRO A 238 -13.99 -1.65 19.21
C PRO A 238 -14.00 -1.57 20.74
N GLU A 239 -14.03 -2.70 21.44
CA GLU A 239 -13.99 -2.74 22.91
C GLU A 239 -12.65 -2.26 23.51
N ALA A 240 -11.57 -2.28 22.73
CA ALA A 240 -10.23 -1.88 23.16
C ALA A 240 -9.92 -0.40 22.85
N GLU A 241 -10.81 0.32 22.19
CA GLU A 241 -10.58 1.70 21.74
C GLU A 241 -10.13 2.64 22.87
N LYS A 242 -10.81 2.56 24.03
CA LYS A 242 -10.48 3.39 25.19
C LYS A 242 -9.07 3.11 25.73
N VAL A 243 -8.65 1.84 25.71
CA VAL A 243 -7.29 1.45 26.13
C VAL A 243 -6.29 2.00 25.13
N ALA A 244 -6.53 1.80 23.83
CA ALA A 244 -5.68 2.32 22.77
C ALA A 244 -5.48 3.85 22.86
N TRP A 245 -6.54 4.61 23.15
CA TRP A 245 -6.42 6.07 23.33
C TRP A 245 -5.58 6.49 24.54
N ASN A 246 -5.69 5.75 25.65
CA ASN A 246 -4.86 6.03 26.83
C ASN A 246 -3.38 5.74 26.54
N GLU A 247 -3.10 4.63 25.85
CA GLU A 247 -1.75 4.23 25.47
C GLU A 247 -1.14 5.20 24.46
N LEU A 248 -1.89 5.61 23.43
CA LEU A 248 -1.47 6.62 22.45
C LEU A 248 -1.20 7.97 23.11
N ARG A 249 -2.01 8.38 24.09
CA ARG A 249 -1.74 9.59 24.88
C ARG A 249 -0.41 9.48 25.63
N ALA A 250 -0.17 8.36 26.30
CA ALA A 250 1.08 8.13 27.03
C ALA A 250 2.28 8.11 26.08
N PHE A 251 2.14 7.51 24.90
CA PHE A 251 3.13 7.54 23.83
C PHE A 251 3.45 8.97 23.39
N CYS A 252 2.44 9.79 23.06
CA CYS A 252 2.66 11.18 22.67
C CYS A 252 3.38 11.99 23.77
N LEU A 253 3.01 11.78 25.04
CA LEU A 253 3.64 12.49 26.16
C LEU A 253 5.12 12.14 26.32
N ARG A 254 5.51 10.88 26.08
CA ARG A 254 6.93 10.46 26.12
C ARG A 254 7.78 11.08 25.02
N HIS A 255 7.17 11.37 23.86
CA HIS A 255 7.85 11.89 22.67
C HIS A 255 7.47 13.35 22.36
N THR A 256 7.03 14.11 23.37
CA THR A 256 6.54 15.49 23.19
C THR A 256 7.54 16.41 22.49
N ASP A 257 8.84 16.18 22.70
CA ASP A 257 9.91 17.00 22.12
C ASP A 257 10.16 16.72 20.62
N ALA A 258 9.66 15.60 20.10
CA ALA A 258 9.87 15.17 18.72
C ALA A 258 8.59 15.25 17.86
N LEU A 259 7.42 14.95 18.43
CA LEU A 259 6.18 14.88 17.67
C LEU A 259 5.55 16.26 17.48
N THR A 260 5.38 16.69 16.23
CA THR A 260 4.59 17.88 15.89
C THR A 260 3.22 17.46 15.34
N PRO A 261 2.09 17.78 15.98
CA PRO A 261 0.77 17.40 15.47
C PRO A 261 0.47 17.99 14.09
N ASP A 262 -0.06 17.18 13.19
CA ASP A 262 -0.58 17.62 11.91
C ASP A 262 -1.91 16.90 11.62
N GLY A 263 -2.97 17.66 11.35
CA GLY A 263 -4.26 17.16 10.84
C GLY A 263 -5.05 16.15 11.70
N GLY A 264 -4.83 16.05 13.02
CA GLY A 264 -5.62 15.19 13.91
C GLY A 264 -7.09 15.63 14.10
N TRP A 265 -7.99 14.68 14.39
CA TRP A 265 -9.42 14.96 14.64
C TRP A 265 -10.08 14.05 15.70
N ALA A 266 -9.33 13.13 16.31
CA ALA A 266 -9.84 12.21 17.33
C ALA A 266 -8.79 11.97 18.42
N GLY A 267 -9.19 11.34 19.53
CA GLY A 267 -8.25 10.86 20.54
C GLY A 267 -7.46 11.97 21.27
N PRO A 268 -6.15 11.81 21.49
CA PRO A 268 -5.35 12.72 22.31
C PRO A 268 -5.10 14.07 21.62
N THR A 269 -4.75 15.04 22.45
CA THR A 269 -4.10 16.29 22.04
C THR A 269 -2.68 16.31 22.57
N LEU A 270 -1.77 16.95 21.84
CA LEU A 270 -0.40 17.24 22.28
C LEU A 270 -0.22 18.76 22.27
N ASN A 271 0.16 19.34 23.41
CA ASN A 271 0.26 20.80 23.59
C ASN A 271 -1.02 21.58 23.19
N GLY A 272 -2.19 20.97 23.39
CA GLY A 272 -3.49 21.56 23.05
C GLY A 272 -3.95 21.33 21.61
N THR A 273 -3.11 20.78 20.74
CA THR A 273 -3.45 20.49 19.33
C THR A 273 -3.86 19.03 19.15
N PRO A 274 -4.97 18.74 18.45
CA PRO A 274 -5.35 17.36 18.10
C PRO A 274 -4.27 16.66 17.27
N ILE A 275 -3.90 15.45 17.68
CA ILE A 275 -2.89 14.61 17.00
C ILE A 275 -3.45 13.25 16.58
N GLY A 276 -4.51 12.78 17.25
CA GLY A 276 -5.08 11.47 16.97
C GLY A 276 -6.04 11.45 15.79
N TYR A 277 -6.24 10.26 15.23
CA TYR A 277 -7.17 10.02 14.15
C TYR A 277 -7.82 8.63 14.24
N HIS A 278 -9.03 8.51 13.68
CA HIS A 278 -9.85 7.31 13.84
C HIS A 278 -10.58 6.95 12.53
N TYR A 279 -10.54 5.67 12.15
CA TYR A 279 -11.38 5.07 11.10
C TYR A 279 -12.12 3.83 11.63
N ASN A 280 -13.42 3.73 11.35
CA ASN A 280 -14.17 2.49 11.54
C ASN A 280 -14.07 1.64 10.28
N ILE A 281 -13.64 0.38 10.41
CA ILE A 281 -13.58 -0.56 9.30
C ILE A 281 -14.65 -1.63 9.49
N LYS A 282 -15.71 -1.53 8.69
CA LYS A 282 -16.81 -2.47 8.75
C LYS A 282 -16.41 -3.83 8.18
N PHE A 283 -16.76 -4.88 8.90
CA PHE A 283 -16.70 -6.24 8.38
C PHE A 283 -17.93 -6.56 7.52
N LEU A 284 -17.69 -7.10 6.32
CA LEU A 284 -18.77 -7.52 5.40
C LEU A 284 -18.67 -9.00 5.07
N ASN A 285 -17.64 -9.43 4.34
CA ASN A 285 -17.49 -10.82 3.88
C ASN A 285 -16.21 -11.48 4.38
N PHE A 286 -15.07 -10.80 4.34
CA PHE A 286 -13.80 -11.37 4.77
C PHE A 286 -12.80 -10.29 5.21
N MET A 287 -11.83 -10.67 6.04
CA MET A 287 -10.63 -9.85 6.29
C MET A 287 -9.40 -10.40 5.58
N PRO A 288 -8.56 -9.55 4.96
CA PRO A 288 -7.27 -9.96 4.47
C PRO A 288 -6.39 -10.48 5.61
N PRO A 289 -5.91 -11.73 5.55
CA PRO A 289 -5.14 -12.33 6.65
C PRO A 289 -3.82 -11.60 6.96
N LEU A 290 -3.27 -10.88 5.97
CA LEU A 290 -2.04 -10.11 6.13
C LEU A 290 -2.26 -8.69 6.67
N LEU A 291 -3.52 -8.25 6.74
CA LEU A 291 -3.90 -6.94 7.27
C LEU A 291 -4.37 -7.03 8.71
N TYR A 292 -5.36 -7.89 8.96
CA TYR A 292 -6.00 -8.03 10.26
C TYR A 292 -6.32 -9.50 10.51
N SER A 293 -5.87 -10.01 11.66
CA SER A 293 -5.90 -11.45 11.95
C SER A 293 -7.30 -12.01 12.24
N ARG A 294 -8.27 -11.13 12.54
CA ARG A 294 -9.61 -11.50 12.98
C ARG A 294 -10.65 -11.20 11.89
N ASN A 295 -11.64 -12.08 11.71
CA ASN A 295 -12.75 -11.88 10.78
C ASN A 295 -13.90 -11.11 11.45
N GLU A 296 -13.63 -9.88 11.86
CA GLU A 296 -14.58 -9.00 12.52
C GLU A 296 -14.30 -7.53 12.17
N ALA A 297 -15.19 -6.63 12.59
CA ALA A 297 -14.98 -5.20 12.41
C ALA A 297 -13.88 -4.71 13.36
N PHE A 298 -13.10 -3.74 12.92
CA PHE A 298 -12.02 -3.16 13.72
C PHE A 298 -11.93 -1.65 13.51
N LEU A 299 -11.21 -0.98 14.39
CA LEU A 299 -10.92 0.43 14.32
C LEU A 299 -9.45 0.62 13.95
N VAL A 300 -9.18 1.58 13.08
CA VAL A 300 -7.84 2.15 12.94
C VAL A 300 -7.79 3.36 13.85
N VAL A 301 -7.01 3.28 14.93
CA VAL A 301 -6.76 4.41 15.83
C VAL A 301 -5.28 4.73 15.80
N GLY A 302 -4.94 5.99 15.62
CA GLY A 302 -3.54 6.36 15.48
C GLY A 302 -3.27 7.80 15.79
N VAL A 303 -2.01 8.18 15.64
CA VAL A 303 -1.55 9.57 15.72
C VAL A 303 -0.84 9.95 14.43
N MET A 304 -1.08 11.18 13.99
CA MET A 304 -0.51 11.76 12.77
C MET A 304 0.34 12.96 13.16
N CYS A 305 1.62 12.90 12.85
CA CYS A 305 2.60 13.88 13.30
C CYS A 305 3.73 14.06 12.31
N ILE A 306 4.24 15.28 12.26
CA ILE A 306 5.47 15.60 11.56
C ILE A 306 6.65 15.20 12.44
N LEU A 307 7.63 14.52 11.82
CA LEU A 307 8.96 14.26 12.37
C LEU A 307 10.00 14.87 11.43
N SER A 308 11.03 15.48 12.02
CA SER A 308 12.19 15.96 11.28
C SER A 308 13.13 14.82 10.95
N ILE A 309 13.50 14.72 9.67
CA ILE A 309 14.44 13.73 9.12
C ILE A 309 15.67 14.47 8.59
N ASP A 310 16.83 14.14 9.14
CA ASP A 310 18.10 14.68 8.66
C ASP A 310 18.62 13.86 7.47
N ALA A 311 19.05 14.54 6.42
CA ALA A 311 19.56 13.89 5.22
C ALA A 311 20.88 13.13 5.43
N VAL A 312 21.62 13.42 6.51
CA VAL A 312 22.99 12.93 6.74
C VAL A 312 23.09 12.01 7.97
N SER A 313 22.05 11.93 8.81
CA SER A 313 22.05 11.09 10.01
C SER A 313 21.33 9.75 9.78
N ASP A 314 21.56 8.79 10.67
CA ASP A 314 20.84 7.51 10.67
C ASP A 314 19.38 7.64 11.17
N ASN A 315 18.99 8.84 11.65
CA ASN A 315 17.67 9.17 12.17
C ASN A 315 17.21 8.22 13.31
N ASP A 316 18.15 7.86 14.20
CA ASP A 316 17.94 6.94 15.32
C ASP A 316 16.80 7.36 16.26
N HIS A 317 16.50 8.65 16.36
CA HIS A 317 15.37 9.15 17.14
C HIS A 317 14.04 8.64 16.60
N VAL A 318 13.86 8.59 15.27
CA VAL A 318 12.64 8.05 14.64
C VAL A 318 12.52 6.56 14.89
N LEU A 319 13.64 5.82 14.79
CA LEU A 319 13.67 4.38 15.08
C LEU A 319 13.34 4.10 16.55
N THR A 320 13.77 4.96 17.47
CA THR A 320 13.46 4.84 18.90
C THR A 320 11.97 5.07 19.18
N ILE A 321 11.36 6.07 18.51
CA ILE A 321 9.92 6.34 18.60
C ILE A 321 9.13 5.15 18.05
N GLU A 322 9.54 4.62 16.89
CA GLU A 322 8.96 3.42 16.27
C GLU A 322 9.02 2.20 17.21
N GLN A 323 10.17 1.94 17.85
CA GLN A 323 10.31 0.84 18.82
C GLN A 323 9.35 0.95 20.00
N ASP A 324 9.19 2.15 20.57
CA ASP A 324 8.22 2.36 21.67
C ASP A 324 6.77 2.16 21.19
N PHE A 325 6.46 2.56 19.96
CA PHE A 325 5.14 2.33 19.36
C PHE A 325 4.85 0.83 19.12
N ILE A 326 5.82 0.07 18.63
CA ILE A 326 5.68 -1.39 18.46
C ILE A 326 5.50 -2.07 19.82
N ALA A 327 6.33 -1.72 20.81
CA ALA A 327 6.19 -2.26 22.17
C ALA A 327 4.83 -1.89 22.80
N LEU A 328 4.21 -0.79 22.37
CA LEU A 328 2.84 -0.42 22.73
C LEU A 328 1.81 -1.35 22.14
N ALA A 329 1.93 -1.67 20.85
CA ALA A 329 1.02 -2.61 20.22
C ALA A 329 1.15 -4.01 20.85
N GLU A 330 2.38 -4.51 21.00
CA GLU A 330 2.67 -5.85 21.53
C GLU A 330 2.12 -6.06 22.95
N ARG A 331 2.36 -5.12 23.87
CA ARG A 331 1.92 -5.27 25.28
C ARG A 331 0.39 -5.26 25.45
N ASN A 332 -0.34 -4.79 24.44
CA ASN A 332 -1.79 -4.64 24.48
C ASN A 332 -2.54 -5.58 23.51
N ASP A 333 -1.84 -6.47 22.78
CA ASP A 333 -2.43 -7.33 21.73
C ASP A 333 -3.15 -6.51 20.63
N PHE A 334 -2.54 -5.39 20.24
CA PHE A 334 -2.97 -4.60 19.09
C PHE A 334 -2.20 -5.00 17.84
N GLU A 335 -2.85 -4.89 16.68
CA GLU A 335 -2.20 -5.13 15.39
C GLU A 335 -1.72 -3.79 14.78
N LEU A 336 -0.70 -3.85 13.94
CA LEU A 336 -0.03 -2.71 13.33
C LEU A 336 -0.32 -2.64 11.83
N TYR A 337 -0.42 -1.43 11.27
CA TYR A 337 -0.56 -1.24 9.83
C TYR A 337 0.81 -1.11 9.14
N LEU A 338 1.54 -2.22 9.08
CA LEU A 338 2.97 -2.30 8.74
C LEU A 338 3.42 -1.69 7.40
N GLN A 339 2.54 -1.55 6.40
CA GLN A 339 2.95 -1.11 5.06
C GLN A 339 2.86 0.41 4.83
N ALA A 340 1.97 1.09 5.55
CA ALA A 340 1.85 2.55 5.48
C ALA A 340 2.68 3.27 6.55
N GLU A 341 3.35 2.53 7.41
CA GLU A 341 4.07 3.06 8.56
C GLU A 341 5.54 2.66 8.49
N ASN A 342 6.41 3.53 9.02
CA ASN A 342 7.82 3.21 9.22
C ASN A 342 7.95 2.21 10.37
N ILE A 343 7.72 0.93 10.06
CA ILE A 343 7.79 -0.18 11.03
C ILE A 343 8.76 -1.29 10.56
N GLY A 344 9.29 -1.17 9.33
CA GLY A 344 10.01 -2.25 8.64
C GLY A 344 11.36 -2.64 9.25
N ARG A 345 12.02 -1.75 10.01
CA ARG A 345 13.34 -2.04 10.64
C ARG A 345 13.19 -2.78 11.96
N ASN A 346 12.12 -2.51 12.70
CA ASN A 346 11.93 -3.03 14.05
C ASN A 346 10.96 -4.21 14.12
N VAL A 347 10.26 -4.54 13.03
CA VAL A 347 9.40 -5.73 12.96
C VAL A 347 10.04 -6.85 12.15
N LYS A 348 10.13 -8.03 12.77
CA LYS A 348 10.38 -9.29 12.06
C LYS A 348 9.06 -9.87 11.61
N TYR A 349 8.71 -9.76 10.33
CA TYR A 349 7.42 -10.22 9.78
C TYR A 349 7.06 -11.66 10.18
N ARG A 350 8.03 -12.57 10.20
CA ARG A 350 7.86 -13.97 10.64
C ARG A 350 7.34 -14.12 12.07
N ASN A 351 7.72 -13.20 12.95
CA ASN A 351 7.32 -13.22 14.36
C ASN A 351 6.00 -12.45 14.59
N TYR A 352 5.68 -11.51 13.71
CA TYR A 352 4.47 -10.71 13.79
C TYR A 352 3.23 -11.50 13.40
N TYR A 353 3.29 -12.23 12.27
CA TYR A 353 2.17 -13.07 11.84
C TYR A 353 2.10 -14.38 12.62
N SER A 354 0.90 -14.92 12.78
CA SER A 354 0.73 -16.27 13.31
C SER A 354 1.43 -17.30 12.40
N ALA A 355 1.85 -18.43 12.99
CA ALA A 355 2.56 -19.47 12.26
C ALA A 355 1.80 -19.95 11.00
N ASP A 356 0.48 -20.13 11.11
CA ASP A 356 -0.37 -20.56 10.00
C ASP A 356 -0.48 -19.48 8.91
N VAL A 357 -0.61 -18.21 9.30
CA VAL A 357 -0.71 -17.11 8.33
C VAL A 357 0.60 -16.94 7.58
N TYR A 358 1.73 -16.96 8.30
CA TYR A 358 3.05 -16.85 7.70
C TYR A 358 3.34 -18.03 6.76
N ALA A 359 3.09 -19.27 7.21
CA ALA A 359 3.31 -20.47 6.42
C ALA A 359 2.48 -20.46 5.12
N LYS A 360 1.20 -20.06 5.19
CA LYS A 360 0.36 -19.97 3.99
C LYS A 360 0.84 -18.87 3.04
N PHE A 361 1.32 -17.76 3.57
CA PHE A 361 1.88 -16.70 2.72
C PHE A 361 3.18 -17.15 2.02
N CYS A 362 4.05 -17.89 2.72
CA CYS A 362 5.21 -18.54 2.11
C CYS A 362 4.80 -19.53 1.00
N GLU A 363 3.79 -20.37 1.25
CA GLU A 363 3.26 -21.31 0.25
C GLU A 363 2.82 -20.58 -1.03
N LEU A 364 2.05 -19.49 -0.89
CA LEU A 364 1.60 -18.68 -2.02
C LEU A 364 2.76 -17.98 -2.73
N LYS A 365 3.74 -17.47 -1.98
CA LYS A 365 4.95 -16.89 -2.56
C LYS A 365 5.70 -17.92 -3.41
N LYS A 366 5.91 -19.13 -2.92
CA LYS A 366 6.56 -20.22 -3.68
C LYS A 366 5.74 -20.67 -4.89
N ALA A 367 4.41 -20.65 -4.77
CA ALA A 367 3.53 -21.03 -5.87
C ALA A 367 3.56 -20.00 -7.03
N PHE A 368 3.53 -18.71 -6.72
CA PHE A 368 3.51 -17.64 -7.73
C PHE A 368 4.89 -17.18 -8.16
N ASP A 369 5.90 -17.27 -7.30
CA ASP A 369 7.26 -16.83 -7.58
C ASP A 369 8.28 -17.85 -7.04
N PRO A 370 8.33 -19.07 -7.62
CA PRO A 370 9.23 -20.13 -7.16
C PRO A 370 10.71 -19.76 -7.28
N GLY A 371 11.07 -18.85 -8.19
CA GLY A 371 12.43 -18.34 -8.34
C GLY A 371 12.78 -17.20 -7.37
N MET A 372 11.82 -16.74 -6.56
CA MET A 372 11.98 -15.59 -5.65
C MET A 372 12.54 -14.36 -6.37
N ILE A 373 12.08 -14.11 -7.61
CA ILE A 373 12.63 -13.04 -8.45
C ILE A 373 11.93 -11.70 -8.20
N ILE A 374 10.66 -11.69 -7.76
CA ILE A 374 9.86 -10.48 -7.53
C ILE A 374 10.00 -10.04 -6.07
N ASN A 375 10.42 -8.79 -5.86
CA ASN A 375 10.50 -8.12 -4.56
C ASN A 375 11.24 -8.94 -3.47
N SER A 376 12.25 -9.72 -3.88
CA SER A 376 12.99 -10.65 -3.03
C SER A 376 13.59 -9.95 -1.81
N GLY A 377 13.80 -10.66 -0.69
CA GLY A 377 14.67 -10.22 0.42
C GLY A 377 14.15 -9.08 1.31
N THR A 378 12.91 -8.59 1.14
CA THR A 378 12.33 -7.59 2.07
C THR A 378 11.45 -8.25 3.13
N PHE A 379 10.51 -9.07 2.67
CA PHE A 379 9.59 -9.79 3.55
C PHE A 379 10.09 -11.22 3.82
N PHE A 380 10.43 -11.93 2.73
CA PHE A 380 10.97 -13.28 2.76
C PHE A 380 12.49 -13.22 2.67
N SER A 381 13.16 -13.87 3.60
CA SER A 381 14.60 -14.08 3.61
C SER A 381 15.02 -15.19 2.65
N ALA A 382 16.32 -15.38 2.45
CA ALA A 382 16.83 -16.53 1.69
C ALA A 382 16.50 -17.88 2.35
N GLU A 383 16.23 -17.90 3.67
CA GLU A 383 15.83 -19.10 4.42
C GLU A 383 14.36 -19.47 4.18
N ASP A 384 13.53 -18.51 3.73
CA ASP A 384 12.13 -18.72 3.41
C ASP A 384 11.92 -19.22 1.96
N ALA A 385 12.96 -19.15 1.12
CA ALA A 385 12.96 -19.57 -0.28
C ALA A 385 12.72 -21.07 -0.45
#